data_AF-A0A949J8S9-F1
#
_entry.id   AF-A0A949J8S9-F1
#
_cell.length_a   1.000
_cell.length_b   1.000
_cell.length_c   1.000
_cell.angle_alpha   90.00
_cell.angle_beta   90.00
_cell.angle_gamma   90.00
#
_symmetry.space_group_name_H-M   'P 1'
#
loop_
_entity.id
_entity.type
_entity.pdbx_description
1 polymer ?
#
loop_
_entity_poly.entity_id
_entity_poly.type
_entity_poly.pdbx_seq_one_letter_code
_entity_poly.pdbx_strand_id
1 'polypeptide(L)' 'MDFNNAKKQFAENAGIFGNPNTEPENYNFYNGLTNLASGLEQLEYEMAEIKRLLVMIVNRR' A
#
# COMPACT_ATOMS: atom_id res chain seq x y z
N MET A 1 -3.70 9.64 0.80
CA MET A 1 -4.55 8.54 0.28
C MET A 1 -4.92 7.67 1.47
N ASP A 2 -6.15 7.17 1.60
CA ASP A 2 -6.47 6.22 2.67
C ASP A 2 -6.07 4.80 2.24
N PHE A 3 -4.82 4.44 2.53
CA PHE A 3 -4.27 3.13 2.16
C PHE A 3 -5.02 1.98 2.85
N ASN A 4 -5.52 2.18 4.06
CA ASN A 4 -6.25 1.15 4.79
C ASN A 4 -7.58 0.83 4.11
N ASN A 5 -8.32 1.86 3.70
CA ASN A 5 -9.55 1.66 2.95
C ASN A 5 -9.28 1.02 1.57
N ALA A 6 -8.23 1.45 0.86
CA ALA A 6 -7.87 0.87 -0.43
C ALA A 6 -7.49 -0.62 -0.32
N LYS A 7 -6.60 -0.98 0.61
CA LYS A 7 -6.23 -2.38 0.88
C LYS A 7 -7.45 -3.24 1.22
N LYS A 8 -8.37 -2.72 2.04
CA LYS A 8 -9.62 -3.42 2.40
C LYS A 8 -10.48 -3.69 1.15
N GLN A 9 -10.71 -2.68 0.32
CA GLN A 9 -11.50 -2.83 -0.90
C GLN A 9 -10.86 -3.82 -1.90
N PHE A 10 -9.54 -3.80 -2.04
CA PHE A 10 -8.84 -4.76 -2.89
C PHE A 10 -8.93 -6.20 -2.36
N ALA A 11 -8.79 -6.39 -1.05
CA ALA A 11 -8.95 -7.70 -0.42
C ALA A 11 -10.39 -8.24 -0.54
N GLU A 12 -11.39 -7.38 -0.36
CA GLU A 12 -12.80 -7.73 -0.56
C GLU A 12 -13.06 -8.14 -2.02
N ASN A 13 -12.55 -7.36 -2.98
CA ASN A 13 -12.68 -7.69 -4.40
C ASN A 13 -11.94 -8.99 -4.77
N ALA A 14 -10.79 -9.27 -4.16
CA ALA A 14 -10.10 -10.55 -4.32
C ALA A 14 -11.00 -11.72 -3.86
N GLY A 15 -11.71 -11.58 -2.75
CA GLY A 15 -12.63 -12.60 -2.24
C GLY A 15 -13.88 -12.82 -3.10
N ILE A 16 -14.34 -11.78 -3.81
CA ILE A 16 -15.57 -11.83 -4.62
C ILE A 16 -15.27 -12.26 -6.07
N PHE A 17 -14.17 -11.77 -6.64
CA PHE A 17 -13.86 -11.86 -8.08
C PHE A 17 -12.55 -12.60 -8.38
N GLY A 18 -11.81 -13.02 -7.35
CA GLY A 18 -10.50 -13.65 -7.48
C GLY A 18 -10.50 -15.06 -6.90
N ASN A 19 -10.78 -16.06 -7.72
CA ASN A 19 -10.52 -17.45 -7.36
C ASN A 19 -9.15 -17.90 -7.89
N PRO A 20 -8.20 -18.34 -7.05
CA PRO A 20 -6.87 -18.73 -7.51
C PRO A 20 -6.87 -19.94 -8.47
N ASN A 21 -7.92 -20.78 -8.44
CA ASN A 21 -8.00 -21.99 -9.27
C ASN A 21 -8.80 -21.77 -10.57
N THR A 22 -9.75 -20.84 -10.60
CA THR A 22 -10.64 -20.62 -11.76
C THR A 22 -10.48 -19.25 -12.40
N GLU A 23 -9.97 -18.26 -11.67
CA GLU A 23 -9.80 -16.86 -12.11
C GLU A 23 -8.42 -16.31 -11.63
N PRO A 24 -7.31 -16.98 -11.97
CA PRO A 24 -5.99 -16.65 -11.42
C PRO A 24 -5.53 -15.23 -11.78
N GLU A 25 -5.95 -14.69 -12.94
CA GLU A 25 -5.63 -13.33 -13.36
C GLU A 25 -6.25 -12.29 -12.42
N ASN A 26 -7.53 -12.43 -12.08
CA ASN A 26 -8.22 -11.54 -11.14
C ASN A 26 -7.63 -11.67 -9.73
N TYR A 27 -7.38 -12.90 -9.28
CA TYR A 27 -6.73 -13.16 -7.99
C TYR A 27 -5.37 -12.45 -7.90
N ASN A 28 -4.53 -12.61 -8.92
CA ASN A 28 -3.22 -11.96 -8.98
C ASN A 28 -3.33 -10.43 -9.08
N PHE A 29 -4.31 -9.93 -9.82
CA PHE A 29 -4.54 -8.50 -9.97
C PHE A 29 -4.87 -7.82 -8.63
N TYR A 30 -5.86 -8.33 -7.89
CA TYR A 30 -6.26 -7.73 -6.61
C TYR A 30 -5.20 -7.89 -5.52
N ASN A 31 -4.48 -9.02 -5.51
CA ASN A 31 -3.32 -9.17 -4.63
C ASN A 31 -2.19 -8.20 -4.99
N GLY A 32 -1.93 -8.00 -6.27
CA GLY A 32 -0.97 -7.01 -6.77
C GLY A 32 -1.33 -5.59 -6.33
N LEU A 33 -2.61 -5.21 -6.45
CA LEU A 33 -3.09 -3.90 -5.97
C LEU A 33 -2.94 -3.73 -4.46
N THR A 34 -3.21 -4.78 -3.67
CA THR A 34 -3.03 -4.77 -2.22
C THR A 34 -1.57 -4.58 -1.82
N ASN A 35 -0.66 -5.29 -2.51
CA ASN A 35 0.78 -5.17 -2.31
C ASN A 35 1.29 -3.77 -2.72
N LEU A 36 0.80 -3.23 -3.83
CA LEU A 36 1.14 -1.88 -4.28
C LEU A 36 0.70 -0.82 -3.26
N ALA A 37 -0.53 -0.91 -2.75
CA ALA A 37 -1.02 0.01 -1.73
C ALA A 37 -0.17 -0.04 -0.46
N SER A 38 0.24 -1.24 -0.04
CA SER A 38 1.13 -1.42 1.12
C SER A 38 2.51 -0.81 0.88
N GLY A 39 3.09 -0.99 -0.31
CA GLY A 39 4.37 -0.40 -0.67
C GLY A 39 4.33 1.13 -0.70
N LEU A 40 3.24 1.72 -1.22
CA LEU A 40 3.04 3.17 -1.24
C LEU A 40 2.87 3.75 0.17
N GLU A 41 2.13 3.06 1.05
CA GLU A 41 1.99 3.46 2.46
C GLU A 41 3.36 3.49 3.17
N GLN A 42 4.18 2.47 2.95
CA GLN A 42 5.52 2.41 3.51
C GLN A 42 6.41 3.55 2.98
N LEU A 43 6.38 3.84 1.67
CA LEU A 43 7.11 4.96 1.10
C LEU A 43 6.66 6.30 1.68
N GLU A 44 5.36 6.51 1.91
CA GLU A 44 4.84 7.73 2.54
C GLU A 44 5.40 7.89 3.96
N TYR A 45 5.44 6.80 4.74
CA TYR A 45 6.04 6.78 6.07
C TYR A 45 7.54 7.11 6.04
N GLU A 46 8.31 6.44 5.18
CA GLU A 46 9.75 6.68 5.04
C GLU A 46 10.06 8.12 4.60
N MET A 47 9.27 8.68 3.68
CA MET A 47 9.38 10.08 3.27
C MET A 47 9.08 11.06 4.41
N ALA A 48 8.07 10.77 5.24
CA ALA A 48 7.74 11.59 6.40
C ALA A 48 8.88 11.58 7.43
N GLU A 49 9.49 10.42 7.66
CA GLU A 49 10.62 10.28 8.56
C GLU A 49 11.86 11.01 8.06
N ILE A 50 12.18 10.91 6.77
CA ILE A 50 13.28 11.68 6.16
C ILE A 50 13.06 13.19 6.35
N LYS A 51 11.84 13.68 6.10
CA LYS A 51 11.50 15.10 6.32
C LYS A 51 11.71 15.51 7.78
N ARG A 52 11.28 14.68 8.73
CA ARG A 52 11.47 14.92 10.17
C ARG A 52 12.95 15.02 10.54
N LEU A 53 13.77 14.08 10.06
CA LEU A 53 15.21 14.08 10.31
C LEU A 53 15.90 15.31 9.71
N LEU A 54 15.52 15.71 8.49
CA LEU A 54 16.05 16.93 7.86
C LEU A 54 15.75 18.18 8.69
N VAL A 55 14.52 18.34 9.18
CA VAL A 55 14.17 19.47 10.07
C VAL A 55 15.01 19.45 11.35
N MET A 56 15.21 18.28 11.97
CA MET A 56 16.06 18.16 13.15
C MET A 56 17.53 18.55 12.87
N ILE A 57 18.06 18.19 11.71
CA ILE A 57 19.43 18.54 11.32
C ILE A 57 19.56 20.05 11.07
N VAL A 58 18.61 20.64 10.36
CA VAL A 58 18.60 22.08 10.07
C VAL A 58 18.52 22.91 11.35
N ASN A 59 17.65 22.52 12.29
CA ASN A 59 17.44 23.27 13.54
C ASN A 59 18.52 23.04 14.61
N ARG A 60 19.46 22.12 14.37
CA ARG A 60 20.64 21.89 15.24
C ARG A 60 21.87 22.68 14.80
N ARG A 61 21.78 23.41 13.68
CA ARG A 61 22.77 24.40 13.24
C ARG A 61 22.33 25.79 13.66
#